data_AF-A0A1G8QX14-F1
#
_entry.id   AF-A0A1G8QX14-F1
#
_cell.length_a   1.000
_cell.length_b   1.000
_cell.length_c   1.000
_cell.angle_alpha   90.00
_cell.angle_beta   90.00
_cell.angle_gamma   90.00
#
_symmetry.space_group_name_H-M   'P 1'
#
loop_
_entity.id
_entity.type
_entity.pdbx_description
1 polymer ?
#
loop_
_entity_poly.entity_id
_entity_poly.type
_entity_poly.pdbx_seq_one_letter_code
_entity_poly.pdbx_strand_id
1 'polypeptide(L)'
;MNKSLFEVGGGYEIVAPPLLEVAGQPSHQLGRFFTVLSVHDEGIVVYDGSYASGFSSLFLSNEIVAGLESKRITHSEDEPTAALVGAIESALNAAIEHRVMVAEHGGEEKGIHASHRFFAQYLSGQIKGLAAKGLASPGLAVTMIDLATGVGVDQEA
;
A
#
# COMPACT_ATOMS: atom_id res chain seq x y z
N MET A 1 4.12 26.63 11.74
CA MET A 1 4.73 25.53 10.96
C MET A 1 3.68 25.06 9.96
N ASN A 2 4.03 25.02 8.68
CA ASN A 2 3.07 25.09 7.57
C ASN A 2 2.24 23.81 7.40
N LYS A 3 0.96 23.85 7.80
CA LYS A 3 -0.09 22.91 7.35
C LYS A 3 -0.21 22.84 5.81
N SER A 4 0.43 23.75 5.07
CA SER A 4 0.38 23.89 3.61
C SER A 4 1.28 22.92 2.82
N LEU A 5 1.89 21.91 3.44
CA LEU A 5 2.82 20.99 2.76
C LEU A 5 2.17 19.68 2.29
N PHE A 6 1.09 19.27 2.96
CA PHE A 6 0.41 18.00 2.69
C PHE A 6 -0.92 18.25 1.98
N GLU A 7 -1.09 17.60 0.83
CA GLU A 7 -2.31 17.65 0.04
C GLU A 7 -2.99 16.29 0.04
N VAL A 8 -4.31 16.27 0.22
CA VAL A 8 -5.12 15.05 0.14
C VAL A 8 -4.93 14.38 -1.23
N GLY A 9 -4.68 13.07 -1.22
CA GLY A 9 -4.33 12.27 -2.39
C GLY A 9 -2.86 12.36 -2.80
N GLY A 10 -2.06 13.25 -2.20
CA GLY A 10 -0.64 13.37 -2.47
C GLY A 10 0.16 12.23 -1.85
N GLY A 11 1.07 11.66 -2.65
CA GLY A 11 2.09 10.71 -2.20
C GLY A 11 3.36 11.43 -1.72
N TYR A 12 3.98 10.90 -0.66
CA TYR A 12 5.17 11.46 -0.04
C TYR A 12 6.20 10.36 0.26
N GLU A 13 7.46 10.69 0.08
CA GLU A 13 8.62 9.89 0.49
C GLU A 13 9.24 10.47 1.75
N ILE A 14 9.56 9.62 2.72
CA ILE A 14 10.26 9.99 3.96
C ILE A 14 11.68 9.44 3.92
N VAL A 15 12.66 10.28 4.23
CA VAL A 15 14.09 9.90 4.21
C VAL A 15 14.44 8.91 5.32
N ALA A 16 13.98 9.20 6.55
CA ALA A 16 14.22 8.37 7.73
C ALA A 16 12.89 8.11 8.45
N PRO A 17 12.13 7.07 8.05
CA PRO A 17 10.82 6.80 8.63
C PRO A 17 10.93 6.47 10.12
N PRO A 18 10.23 7.19 11.00
CA PRO A 18 10.31 6.96 12.44
C PRO A 18 9.55 5.70 12.87
N LEU A 19 9.95 5.18 14.01
CA LEU A 19 9.16 4.21 14.76
C LEU A 19 8.11 4.97 15.58
N LEU A 20 6.84 4.65 15.39
CA LEU A 20 5.70 5.32 15.99
C LEU A 20 5.12 4.50 17.13
N GLU A 21 4.80 5.17 18.23
CA GLU A 21 4.01 4.55 19.30
C GLU A 21 2.54 4.52 18.90
N VAL A 22 1.95 3.33 18.92
CA VAL A 22 0.51 3.14 18.66
C VAL A 22 -0.11 2.62 19.93
N ALA A 23 -1.14 3.30 20.42
CA ALA A 23 -1.75 3.00 21.71
C ALA A 23 -2.17 1.51 21.80
N GLY A 24 -1.59 0.79 22.77
CA GLY A 24 -1.92 -0.62 23.04
C GLY A 24 -1.36 -1.63 22.04
N GLN A 25 -0.48 -1.25 21.11
CA GLN A 25 0.11 -2.13 20.11
C GLN A 25 1.65 -2.08 20.11
N PRO A 26 2.32 -3.09 19.52
CA PRO A 26 3.73 -2.96 19.17
C PRO A 26 3.93 -1.69 18.34
N SER A 27 5.01 -0.98 18.61
CA SER A 27 5.40 0.20 17.86
C SER A 27 5.34 -0.03 16.34
N HIS A 28 4.71 0.88 15.60
CA HIS A 28 4.54 0.80 14.16
C HIS A 28 5.70 1.49 13.45
N GLN A 29 6.41 0.78 12.58
CA GLN A 29 7.44 1.38 11.74
C GLN A 29 6.76 2.05 10.54
N LEU A 30 6.77 3.39 10.50
CA LEU A 30 6.20 4.13 9.37
C LEU A 30 6.90 3.69 8.08
N GLY A 31 6.12 3.48 7.02
CA GLY A 31 6.64 3.17 5.70
C GLY A 31 7.50 4.31 5.13
N ARG A 32 8.38 3.98 4.19
CA ARG A 32 9.13 4.99 3.41
C ARG A 32 8.22 5.88 2.57
N PHE A 33 7.05 5.39 2.20
CA PHE A 33 6.08 6.10 1.38
C PHE A 33 4.73 6.10 2.08
N PHE A 34 4.00 7.20 1.96
CA PHE A 34 2.61 7.26 2.36
C PHE A 34 1.80 8.20 1.47
N THR A 35 0.48 8.02 1.44
CA THR A 35 -0.46 8.92 0.78
C THR A 35 -1.37 9.58 1.78
N VAL A 36 -1.59 10.88 1.65
CA VAL A 36 -2.45 11.64 2.56
C VAL A 36 -3.91 11.35 2.26
N LEU A 37 -4.66 10.88 3.25
CA LEU A 37 -6.10 10.59 3.14
C LEU A 37 -6.94 11.79 3.56
N SER A 38 -6.54 12.47 4.63
CA SER A 38 -7.20 13.67 5.14
C SER A 38 -6.22 14.56 5.91
N VAL A 39 -6.53 15.85 5.97
CA VAL A 39 -5.77 16.85 6.74
C VAL A 39 -6.70 17.44 7.79
N HIS A 40 -6.22 17.47 9.03
CA HIS A 40 -6.95 17.97 10.19
C HIS A 40 -6.16 19.08 10.89
N ASP A 41 -6.78 19.70 11.88
CA ASP A 41 -6.10 20.75 12.63
C ASP A 41 -4.96 20.23 13.52
N GLU A 42 -5.06 18.97 13.97
CA GLU A 42 -4.12 18.33 14.89
C GLU A 42 -3.09 17.43 14.20
N GLY A 43 -3.22 17.20 12.89
CA GLY A 43 -2.37 16.28 12.16
C GLY A 43 -2.94 15.86 10.81
N ILE A 44 -2.46 14.74 10.28
CA ILE A 44 -2.91 14.16 9.02
C ILE A 44 -3.22 12.67 9.20
N VAL A 45 -4.18 12.16 8.42
CA VAL A 45 -4.40 10.72 8.29
C VAL A 45 -3.74 10.27 6.99
N VAL A 46 -2.98 9.19 7.05
CA VAL A 46 -2.21 8.68 5.92
C VAL A 46 -2.47 7.21 5.68
N TYR A 47 -2.28 6.80 4.42
CA TYR A 47 -2.13 5.44 3.99
C TYR A 47 -0.64 5.13 3.85
N ASP A 48 -0.08 4.35 4.77
CA ASP A 48 1.34 3.96 4.78
C ASP A 48 1.59 2.60 4.07
N GLY A 49 0.51 1.90 3.76
CA GLY A 49 0.51 0.57 3.16
C GLY A 49 0.81 -0.57 4.13
N SER A 50 1.17 -0.35 5.40
CA SER A 50 1.52 -1.45 6.32
C SER A 50 0.30 -2.04 7.03
N TYR A 51 -0.47 -2.89 6.32
CA TYR A 51 -1.55 -3.68 6.92
C TYR A 51 -1.11 -4.79 7.89
N ALA A 52 0.18 -4.86 8.24
CA ALA A 52 0.69 -5.92 9.11
C ALA A 52 0.04 -5.91 10.51
N SER A 53 -0.67 -4.83 10.88
CA SER A 53 -1.36 -4.65 12.16
C SER A 53 -2.88 -4.42 12.04
N GLY A 54 -3.48 -4.61 10.86
CA GLY A 54 -4.93 -4.43 10.67
C GLY A 54 -5.40 -2.98 10.48
N PHE A 55 -4.49 -2.00 10.44
CA PHE A 55 -4.83 -0.62 10.12
C PHE A 55 -4.77 -0.37 8.60
N SER A 56 -5.83 0.20 8.06
CA SER A 56 -5.87 0.73 6.69
C SER A 56 -5.33 2.17 6.62
N SER A 57 -5.29 2.88 7.76
CA SER A 57 -4.82 4.25 7.86
C SER A 57 -4.16 4.54 9.20
N LEU A 58 -3.27 5.52 9.23
CA LEU A 58 -2.53 5.95 10.41
C LEU A 58 -2.68 7.46 10.60
N PHE A 59 -2.97 7.89 11.83
CA PHE A 59 -2.95 9.31 12.19
C PHE A 59 -1.55 9.75 12.62
N LEU A 60 -1.05 10.81 12.00
CA LEU A 60 0.22 11.47 12.35
C LEU A 60 -0.07 12.84 12.94
N SER A 61 0.26 13.04 14.21
CA SER A 61 0.09 14.33 14.88
C SER A 61 0.98 15.41 14.27
N ASN A 62 0.65 16.68 14.48
CA ASN A 62 1.47 17.82 14.05
C ASN A 62 2.91 17.76 14.56
N GLU A 63 3.14 17.18 15.76
CA GLU A 63 4.48 17.00 16.31
C GLU A 63 5.29 15.98 15.50
N ILE A 64 4.68 14.84 15.15
CA ILE A 64 5.33 13.84 14.30
C ILE A 64 5.61 14.44 12.93
N VAL A 65 4.59 15.07 12.32
CA VAL A 65 4.69 15.69 11.00
C VAL A 65 5.79 16.77 10.96
N ALA A 66 5.99 17.51 12.06
CA ALA A 66 7.08 18.48 12.21
C ALA A 66 8.46 17.89 12.01
N GLY A 67 8.65 16.67 12.52
CA GLY A 67 9.93 15.99 12.53
C GLY A 67 10.20 15.19 11.26
N LEU A 68 9.22 15.07 10.35
CA LEU A 68 9.39 14.32 9.12
C LEU A 68 10.15 15.13 8.08
N GLU A 69 11.30 14.60 7.64
CA GLU A 69 11.92 15.02 6.40
C GLU A 69 11.21 14.29 5.24
N SER A 70 10.17 14.95 4.71
CA SER A 70 9.33 14.41 3.65
C SER A 70 9.49 15.17 2.33
N LYS A 71 9.44 14.45 1.22
CA LYS A 71 9.40 15.00 -0.14
C LYS A 71 8.11 14.56 -0.84
N ARG A 72 7.39 15.51 -1.43
CA ARG A 72 6.24 15.18 -2.28
C ARG A 72 6.71 14.41 -3.51
N ILE A 73 6.01 13.33 -3.82
CA ILE A 73 6.20 12.58 -5.06
C ILE A 73 5.33 13.24 -6.13
N THR A 74 5.97 13.62 -7.23
CA THR A 74 5.30 14.22 -8.39
C THR A 74 5.25 13.20 -9.49
N HIS A 75 4.07 13.02 -10.07
CA HIS A 75 3.84 12.08 -11.16
C HIS A 75 3.33 12.79 -12.39
N SER A 76 3.62 12.26 -13.58
CA SER A 76 2.93 12.70 -14.80
C SER A 76 1.51 12.12 -14.85
N GLU A 77 0.63 12.70 -15.68
CA GLU A 77 -0.77 12.25 -15.80
C GLU A 77 -0.89 10.77 -16.20
N ASP A 78 0.07 10.26 -16.99
CA ASP A 78 0.06 8.88 -17.50
C ASP A 78 0.72 7.87 -16.55
N GLU A 79 1.51 8.33 -15.58
CA GLU A 79 2.31 7.47 -14.70
C GLU A 79 1.46 6.54 -13.82
N PRO A 80 0.33 6.97 -13.21
CA PRO A 80 -0.56 6.07 -12.47
C PRO A 80 -1.07 4.91 -13.34
N THR A 81 -1.50 5.20 -14.57
CA THR A 81 -2.02 4.18 -15.50
C THR A 81 -0.91 3.20 -15.89
N ALA A 82 0.27 3.71 -16.26
CA ALA A 82 1.41 2.87 -16.62
C ALA A 82 1.85 1.98 -15.45
N ALA A 83 1.86 2.51 -14.23
CA ALA A 83 2.22 1.76 -13.03
C ALA A 83 1.22 0.62 -12.75
N LEU A 84 -0.09 0.87 -12.92
CA LEU A 84 -1.12 -0.15 -12.77
C LEU A 84 -1.01 -1.26 -13.82
N VAL A 85 -0.78 -0.90 -15.09
CA VAL A 85 -0.56 -1.89 -16.16
C VAL A 85 0.68 -2.73 -15.85
N GLY A 86 1.79 -2.09 -15.49
CA GLY A 86 3.02 -2.80 -15.13
C GLY A 86 2.85 -3.74 -13.93
N ALA A 87 2.05 -3.36 -12.93
CA ALA A 87 1.73 -4.22 -11.80
C ALA A 87 0.93 -5.46 -12.23
N ILE A 88 -0.04 -5.32 -13.15
CA ILE A 88 -0.82 -6.42 -13.70
C ILE A 88 0.07 -7.36 -14.51
N GLU A 89 0.89 -6.82 -15.41
CA GLU A 89 1.81 -7.59 -16.25
C GLU A 89 2.83 -8.37 -15.40
N SER A 90 3.41 -7.71 -14.39
CA SER A 90 4.35 -8.32 -13.46
C SER A 90 3.68 -9.46 -12.67
N ALA A 91 2.47 -9.24 -12.14
CA ALA A 91 1.73 -10.26 -11.42
C ALA A 91 1.37 -11.46 -12.32
N LEU A 92 0.98 -11.20 -13.57
CA LEU A 92 0.65 -12.25 -14.54
C LEU A 92 1.87 -13.12 -14.86
N ASN A 93 3.01 -12.49 -15.18
CA ASN A 93 4.24 -13.20 -15.48
C ASN A 93 4.69 -14.07 -14.30
N ALA A 94 4.69 -13.49 -13.09
CA ALA A 94 5.05 -14.23 -11.88
C ALA A 94 4.07 -15.38 -11.57
N ALA A 95 2.78 -15.21 -11.85
CA ALA A 95 1.78 -16.27 -11.70
C ALA A 95 1.98 -17.41 -12.71
N ILE A 96 2.39 -17.11 -13.94
CA ILE A 96 2.73 -18.12 -14.96
C ILE A 96 3.97 -18.90 -14.54
N GLU A 97 5.02 -18.23 -14.08
CA GLU A 97 6.22 -18.88 -13.55
C GLU A 97 5.87 -19.81 -12.37
N HIS A 98 5.04 -19.32 -11.44
CA HIS A 98 4.58 -20.11 -10.30
C HIS A 98 3.69 -21.30 -10.72
N ARG A 99 2.88 -21.14 -11.78
CA ARG A 99 2.09 -22.25 -12.37
C ARG A 99 3.00 -23.39 -12.80
N VAL A 100 4.05 -23.08 -13.57
CA VAL A 100 4.98 -24.06 -14.12
C VAL A 100 5.67 -24.80 -12.98
N MET A 101 6.23 -24.06 -12.02
CA MET A 101 6.93 -24.63 -10.86
C MET A 101 6.04 -25.61 -10.05
N VAL A 102 4.79 -25.24 -9.80
CA VAL A 102 3.85 -26.10 -9.06
C VAL A 102 3.37 -27.28 -9.89
N ALA A 103 3.13 -27.08 -11.20
CA ALA A 103 2.70 -28.15 -12.09
C ALA A 103 3.74 -29.28 -12.20
N GLU A 104 5.03 -28.94 -12.21
CA GLU A 104 6.15 -29.90 -12.21
C GLU A 104 6.13 -30.86 -11.02
N HIS A 105 5.60 -30.43 -9.86
CA HIS A 105 5.65 -31.20 -8.60
C HIS A 105 4.27 -31.65 -8.10
N GLY A 106 3.18 -31.11 -8.65
CA GLY A 106 1.82 -31.30 -8.12
C GLY A 106 0.75 -31.61 -9.17
N GLY A 107 1.10 -31.60 -10.46
CA GLY A 107 0.16 -31.79 -11.57
C GLY A 107 -0.50 -30.47 -12.04
N GLU A 108 -1.04 -30.50 -13.25
CA GLU A 108 -1.53 -29.31 -13.96
C GLU A 108 -2.63 -28.54 -13.21
N GLU A 109 -3.63 -29.25 -12.67
CA GLU A 109 -4.75 -28.65 -11.95
C GLU A 109 -4.30 -27.87 -10.70
N LYS A 110 -3.34 -28.43 -9.94
CA LYS A 110 -2.76 -27.73 -8.78
C LYS A 110 -1.96 -26.51 -9.22
N GLY A 111 -1.26 -26.59 -10.34
CA GLY A 111 -0.56 -25.45 -10.95
C GLY A 111 -1.51 -24.28 -11.24
N ILE A 112 -2.65 -24.55 -11.88
CA ILE A 112 -3.66 -23.53 -12.23
C ILE A 112 -4.22 -22.85 -10.96
N HIS A 113 -4.62 -23.64 -9.96
CA HIS A 113 -5.16 -23.08 -8.72
C HIS A 113 -4.11 -22.26 -7.94
N ALA A 114 -2.85 -22.72 -7.93
CA ALA A 114 -1.76 -21.99 -7.30
C ALA A 114 -1.49 -20.66 -8.02
N SER A 115 -1.53 -20.63 -9.35
CA SER A 115 -1.29 -19.40 -10.11
C SER A 115 -2.37 -18.34 -9.90
N HIS A 116 -3.64 -18.70 -9.80
CA HIS A 116 -4.70 -17.72 -9.54
C HIS A 116 -4.55 -17.06 -8.17
N ARG A 117 -4.26 -17.86 -7.13
CA ARG A 117 -4.00 -17.33 -5.78
C ARG A 117 -2.76 -16.46 -5.76
N PHE A 118 -1.68 -16.92 -6.40
CA PHE A 118 -0.44 -16.16 -6.48
C PHE A 118 -0.64 -14.83 -7.20
N PHE A 119 -1.34 -14.83 -8.34
CA PHE A 119 -1.67 -13.60 -9.08
C PHE A 119 -2.38 -12.59 -8.18
N ALA A 120 -3.46 -13.01 -7.50
CA ALA A 120 -4.25 -12.12 -6.65
C ALA A 120 -3.41 -11.55 -5.49
N GLN A 121 -2.64 -12.40 -4.80
CA GLN A 121 -1.79 -11.97 -3.69
C GLN A 121 -0.66 -11.04 -4.13
N TYR A 122 0.01 -11.38 -5.24
CA TYR A 122 1.10 -10.57 -5.77
C TYR A 122 0.59 -9.22 -6.26
N LEU A 123 -0.47 -9.21 -7.07
CA LEU A 123 -1.08 -7.97 -7.56
C LEU A 123 -1.55 -7.10 -6.39
N SER A 124 -2.19 -7.68 -5.39
CA SER A 124 -2.59 -6.97 -4.18
C SER A 124 -1.40 -6.29 -3.48
N GLY A 125 -0.26 -6.97 -3.38
CA GLY A 125 0.98 -6.40 -2.86
C GLY A 125 1.51 -5.23 -3.70
N GLN A 126 1.45 -5.34 -5.03
CA GLN A 126 1.85 -4.28 -5.95
C GLN A 126 0.94 -3.04 -5.80
N ILE A 127 -0.39 -3.23 -5.83
CA ILE A 127 -1.37 -2.14 -5.71
C ILE A 127 -1.20 -1.40 -4.38
N LYS A 128 -0.95 -2.10 -3.27
CA LYS A 128 -0.60 -1.50 -1.98
C LYS A 128 0.64 -0.60 -2.09
N GLY A 129 1.70 -1.07 -2.73
CA GLY A 129 2.92 -0.27 -2.92
C GLY A 129 2.70 0.96 -3.79
N LEU A 130 1.85 0.87 -4.81
CA LEU A 130 1.45 2.00 -5.65
C LEU A 130 0.58 3.00 -4.90
N ALA A 131 -0.37 2.51 -4.11
CA ALA A 131 -1.24 3.35 -3.29
C ALA A 131 -0.46 4.09 -2.20
N ALA A 132 0.59 3.49 -1.62
CA ALA A 132 1.46 4.19 -0.68
C ALA A 132 2.22 5.36 -1.33
N LYS A 133 2.43 5.31 -2.65
CA LYS A 133 3.12 6.36 -3.43
C LYS A 133 2.18 7.38 -4.06
N GLY A 134 0.86 7.24 -3.91
CA GLY A 134 -0.12 8.12 -4.56
C GLY A 134 -0.34 7.79 -6.04
N LEU A 135 0.12 6.62 -6.51
CA LEU A 135 -0.05 6.14 -7.88
C LEU A 135 -1.31 5.28 -8.06
N ALA A 136 -1.97 4.90 -6.98
CA ALA A 136 -3.25 4.20 -6.97
C ALA A 136 -4.10 4.70 -5.80
N SER A 137 -5.42 4.53 -5.90
CA SER A 137 -6.32 4.84 -4.80
C SER A 137 -6.05 3.91 -3.60
N PRO A 138 -5.87 4.44 -2.38
CA PRO A 138 -5.82 3.63 -1.16
C PRO A 138 -7.05 2.72 -0.99
N GLY A 139 -8.24 3.17 -1.39
CA GLY A 139 -9.44 2.34 -1.37
C GLY A 139 -9.36 1.12 -2.28
N LEU A 140 -8.75 1.26 -3.47
CA LEU A 140 -8.49 0.14 -4.37
C LEU A 140 -7.54 -0.88 -3.73
N ALA A 141 -6.51 -0.42 -3.02
CA ALA A 141 -5.58 -1.31 -2.32
C ALA A 141 -6.27 -2.13 -1.22
N VAL A 142 -7.17 -1.50 -0.44
CA VAL A 142 -8.00 -2.19 0.55
C VAL A 142 -8.84 -3.27 -0.11
N THR A 143 -9.62 -2.92 -1.14
CA THR A 143 -10.48 -3.88 -1.85
C THR A 143 -9.68 -5.04 -2.46
N MET A 144 -8.50 -4.78 -3.01
CA MET A 144 -7.66 -5.83 -3.59
C MET A 144 -7.12 -6.81 -2.53
N ILE A 145 -6.78 -6.32 -1.33
CA ILE A 145 -6.36 -7.17 -0.22
C ILE A 145 -7.52 -8.01 0.29
N ASP A 146 -8.70 -7.42 0.44
CA ASP A 146 -9.92 -8.15 0.84
C ASP A 146 -10.21 -9.30 -0.12
N LEU A 147 -10.16 -9.02 -1.42
CA LEU A 147 -10.39 -10.03 -2.46
C LEU A 147 -9.29 -11.11 -2.47
N ALA A 148 -8.03 -10.75 -2.23
CA ALA A 148 -6.90 -11.68 -2.26
C ALA A 148 -6.81 -12.57 -1.00
N THR A 149 -7.26 -12.07 0.15
CA THR A 149 -7.16 -12.76 1.45
C THR A 149 -8.47 -13.35 1.95
N GLY A 150 -9.61 -12.84 1.47
CA GLY A 150 -10.95 -13.20 1.96
C GLY A 150 -11.28 -12.63 3.34
N VAL A 151 -10.41 -11.78 3.89
CA VAL A 151 -10.61 -11.09 5.18
C VAL A 151 -10.95 -9.65 4.85
N GLY A 152 -12.15 -9.19 5.17
CA GLY A 152 -12.49 -7.77 5.06
C GLY A 152 -11.64 -6.97 6.04
N VAL A 153 -10.91 -5.96 5.56
CA VAL A 153 -10.30 -4.96 6.44
C VAL A 153 -11.42 -4.03 6.89
N ASP A 154 -11.91 -4.21 8.11
CA ASP A 154 -12.89 -3.29 8.70
C ASP A 154 -12.34 -1.86 8.63
N GLN A 155 -13.08 -0.97 7.97
CA GLN A 155 -12.80 0.47 7.95
C GLN A 155 -13.25 1.07 9.29
N GLU A 156 -12.51 0.81 10.38
CA GLU A 156 -12.80 1.50 11.63
C GLU A 156 -12.18 2.91 11.65
N ALA A 157 -13.09 3.87 11.44
CA ALA A 157 -13.23 5.25 11.95
C ALA A 157 -11.99 6.11 12.23
#